data_AF-A0A5B6ZXN6-F1
#
_entry.id   AF-A0A5B6ZXN6-F1
#
_cell.length_a   1.000
_cell.length_b   1.000
_cell.length_c   1.000
_cell.angle_alpha   90.00
_cell.angle_beta   90.00
_cell.angle_gamma   90.00
#
_symmetry.space_group_name_H-M   'P 1'
#
loop_
_entity.id
_entity.type
_entity.pdbx_description
1 polymer ?
#
loop_
_entity_poly.entity_id
_entity_poly.type
_entity_poly.pdbx_seq_one_letter_code
_entity_poly.pdbx_strand_id
1 'polypeptide(L)'
;MRCASRTATGPWIFCVKLGRVEYPFRQYVSGGSYQEIKNAILYDDVEKFVELVERKLWKPLDNSHSKYCPPELLVWICDCCAVDCAAALLNGKTGLTVDLNVPLKSGMFPLHYAALSLSPGLTKLFLESGAQANVRCNDVELVFYGLLPLNIALEVLHKVIWWSPEQSIFGLVIALCQDEMKDPLETIKLLGINTTGLLDVTYHHAKEGNLVQLAALLTVEPPMLDKFGDESEDDCSLDGSMKLRQCIANEIASLIDVECILRGRGSSKLVQMCNKKKKVMMSVMLLLEFFWRGGCHLTEFFRLCSYQMIQISIQRVDLNQKTSACHRTCNHTVLL
;
A
#
# COMPACT_ATOMS: atom_id res chain seq x y z
N MET A 1 32.16 -2.92 24.03
CA MET A 1 31.24 -3.01 22.88
C MET A 1 30.51 -4.34 22.96
N ARG A 2 29.32 -4.37 23.56
CA ARG A 2 28.47 -5.58 23.62
C ARG A 2 27.22 -5.28 22.81
N CYS A 3 27.04 -6.01 21.72
CA CYS A 3 25.77 -6.17 21.03
C CYS A 3 24.78 -6.80 22.01
N ALA A 4 23.72 -6.08 22.34
CA ALA A 4 22.52 -6.65 22.91
C ALA A 4 21.50 -6.81 21.78
N SER A 5 21.37 -8.04 21.31
CA SER A 5 20.23 -8.55 20.60
C SER A 5 18.94 -8.28 21.39
N ARG A 6 17.99 -7.56 20.79
CA ARG A 6 16.57 -7.73 21.09
C ARG A 6 15.79 -7.79 19.79
N THR A 7 15.30 -8.98 19.55
CA THR A 7 14.28 -9.38 18.59
C THR A 7 13.03 -8.52 18.77
N ALA A 8 12.76 -7.63 17.81
CA ALA A 8 11.47 -7.01 17.62
C ALA A 8 10.98 -7.43 16.23
N THR A 9 10.39 -8.62 16.15
CA THR A 9 9.69 -9.11 14.96
C THR A 9 8.27 -8.55 14.99
N GLY A 10 8.03 -7.47 14.26
CA GLY A 10 6.72 -6.85 14.09
C GLY A 10 6.69 -5.88 12.89
N PRO A 11 5.51 -5.33 12.54
CA PRO A 11 5.24 -4.55 11.31
C PRO A 11 6.12 -3.30 11.09
N TRP A 12 6.86 -2.91 12.11
CA TRP A 12 7.80 -1.79 12.21
C TRP A 12 8.79 -1.66 11.04
N ILE A 13 9.20 -2.77 10.42
CA ILE A 13 10.13 -2.71 9.29
C ILE A 13 9.46 -2.13 8.04
N PHE A 14 8.14 -2.26 7.87
CA PHE A 14 7.46 -1.75 6.67
C PHE A 14 7.29 -0.23 6.70
N CYS A 15 6.86 0.33 7.83
CA CYS A 15 6.79 1.79 8.02
C CYS A 15 8.18 2.47 7.96
N VAL A 16 9.25 1.81 8.41
CA VAL A 16 10.61 2.36 8.37
C VAL A 16 11.32 2.11 7.02
N LYS A 17 10.96 1.06 6.26
CA LYS A 17 11.51 0.78 4.92
C LYS A 17 10.80 1.50 3.77
N LEU A 18 9.68 2.20 4.01
CA LEU A 18 9.16 3.22 3.10
C LEU A 18 10.17 4.38 3.06
N GLY A 19 11.26 4.16 2.31
CA GLY A 19 12.45 4.99 2.31
C GLY A 19 12.11 6.46 2.15
N ARG A 20 12.49 7.26 3.16
CA ARG A 20 12.61 8.72 3.11
C ARG A 20 11.61 9.42 2.19
N VAL A 21 10.34 9.36 2.55
CA VAL A 21 9.64 10.65 2.57
C VAL A 21 9.89 11.21 3.97
N GLU A 22 11.07 11.83 4.13
CA GLU A 22 11.29 12.77 5.23
C GLU A 22 10.30 13.92 5.00
N TYR A 23 9.04 13.72 5.39
CA TYR A 23 8.19 14.86 5.64
C TYR A 23 8.88 15.63 6.75
N PRO A 24 9.17 16.92 6.57
CA PRO A 24 9.79 17.70 7.60
C PRO A 24 8.82 17.70 8.78
N PHE A 25 9.11 16.86 9.78
CA PHE A 25 8.71 17.15 11.14
C PHE A 25 9.24 18.56 11.36
N ARG A 26 8.35 19.57 11.31
CA ARG A 26 8.65 20.82 12.02
C ARG A 26 8.92 20.36 13.43
N GLN A 27 10.20 20.36 13.80
CA GLN A 27 10.64 20.24 15.18
C GLN A 27 10.12 21.49 15.90
N TYR A 28 8.82 21.52 16.18
CA TYR A 28 8.33 22.29 17.30
C TYR A 28 8.95 21.62 18.51
N VAL A 29 9.80 22.38 19.21
CA VAL A 29 10.30 22.04 20.54
C VAL A 29 9.07 21.94 21.43
N SER A 30 8.49 20.75 21.47
CA SER A 30 7.25 20.48 22.18
C SER A 30 7.62 20.07 23.60
N GLY A 31 7.16 20.82 24.60
CA GLY A 31 7.46 20.53 26.01
C GLY A 31 7.10 19.10 26.42
N GLY A 32 7.64 18.61 27.55
CA GLY A 32 7.65 17.19 27.93
C GLY A 32 6.32 16.41 27.77
N SER A 33 5.18 17.07 28.00
CA SER A 33 3.84 16.47 27.82
C SER A 33 3.51 16.05 26.38
N TYR A 34 4.00 16.77 25.37
CA TYR A 34 3.78 16.41 23.96
C TYR A 34 4.60 15.19 23.54
N GLN A 35 5.78 15.01 24.16
CA GLN A 35 6.59 13.83 23.92
C GLN A 35 5.95 12.59 24.56
N GLU A 36 5.33 12.73 25.74
CA GLU A 36 4.63 11.64 26.42
C GLU A 36 3.48 11.07 25.56
N ILE A 37 2.63 11.93 24.99
CA ILE A 37 1.51 11.47 24.16
C ILE A 37 1.99 10.88 22.83
N LYS A 38 3.02 11.46 22.21
CA LYS A 38 3.64 10.89 21.00
C LYS A 38 4.21 9.51 21.28
N ASN A 39 4.85 9.30 22.44
CA ASN A 39 5.35 7.99 22.81
C ASN A 39 4.21 7.00 23.07
N ALA A 40 3.12 7.42 23.73
CA ALA A 40 1.95 6.57 23.94
C ALA A 40 1.36 6.11 22.59
N ILE A 41 1.17 7.03 21.65
CA ILE A 41 0.71 6.72 20.28
C ILE A 41 1.71 5.83 19.55
N LEU A 42 3.00 6.14 19.63
CA LEU A 42 4.05 5.36 18.97
C LEU A 42 4.01 3.89 19.39
N TYR A 43 3.80 3.61 20.68
CA TYR A 43 3.71 2.25 21.21
C TYR A 43 2.29 1.66 21.21
N ASP A 44 1.32 2.39 20.65
CA ASP A 44 -0.11 2.08 20.69
C ASP A 44 -0.64 1.77 22.12
N ASP A 45 -0.09 2.47 23.12
CA ASP A 45 -0.43 2.32 24.53
C ASP A 45 -1.73 3.08 24.84
N VAL A 46 -2.86 2.39 24.63
CA VAL A 46 -4.21 2.96 24.75
C VAL A 46 -4.52 3.50 26.15
N GLU A 47 -4.05 2.84 27.21
CA GLU A 47 -4.31 3.25 28.58
C GLU A 47 -3.62 4.58 28.87
N LYS A 48 -2.33 4.64 28.56
CA LYS A 48 -1.54 5.87 28.73
C LYS A 48 -2.01 6.99 27.80
N PHE A 49 -2.40 6.65 26.57
CA PHE A 49 -2.95 7.62 25.62
C PHE A 49 -4.22 8.28 26.18
N VAL A 50 -5.19 7.49 26.63
CA VAL A 50 -6.44 8.00 27.21
C VAL A 50 -6.16 8.84 28.46
N GLU A 51 -5.34 8.34 29.39
CA GLU A 51 -4.96 9.07 30.61
C GLU A 51 -4.37 10.46 30.28
N LEU A 52 -3.44 10.52 29.31
CA LEU A 52 -2.76 11.76 28.93
C LEU A 52 -3.70 12.76 28.26
N VAL A 53 -4.66 12.30 27.46
CA VAL A 53 -5.66 13.15 26.82
C VAL A 53 -6.64 13.70 27.87
N GLU A 54 -7.19 12.85 28.73
CA GLU A 54 -8.15 13.25 29.77
C GLU A 54 -7.54 14.21 30.79
N ARG A 55 -6.32 13.93 31.28
CA ARG A 55 -5.59 14.79 32.22
C ARG A 55 -5.42 16.22 31.71
N LYS A 56 -5.37 16.39 30.38
CA LYS A 56 -5.25 17.69 29.72
C LYS A 56 -6.59 18.37 29.42
N LEU A 57 -7.69 17.61 29.36
CA LEU A 57 -9.04 18.18 29.32
C LEU A 57 -9.43 18.82 30.65
N TRP A 58 -8.95 18.27 31.77
CA TRP A 58 -9.39 18.64 33.12
C TRP A 58 -8.59 19.75 33.81
N LYS A 59 -7.48 20.25 33.26
CA LYS A 59 -6.71 21.34 33.91
C LYS A 59 -7.24 22.72 33.50
N PRO A 60 -7.90 23.48 34.39
CA PRO A 60 -8.26 24.86 34.12
C PRO A 60 -7.16 25.73 34.73
N LEU A 61 -6.13 26.12 33.98
CA LEU A 61 -5.26 27.22 34.43
C LEU A 61 -4.52 27.89 33.26
N ASP A 62 -4.67 29.21 33.24
CA ASP A 62 -3.88 30.25 32.58
C ASP A 62 -3.73 30.19 31.06
N ASN A 63 -4.62 30.92 30.36
CA ASN A 63 -4.47 31.73 29.13
C ASN A 63 -3.42 31.35 28.04
N SER A 64 -2.95 30.11 28.03
CA SER A 64 -1.99 29.53 27.11
C SER A 64 -2.65 28.29 26.52
N HIS A 65 -3.34 28.53 25.41
CA HIS A 65 -4.03 27.52 24.63
C HIS A 65 -3.10 26.35 24.27
N SER A 66 -3.38 25.13 24.76
CA SER A 66 -3.39 23.95 23.87
C SER A 66 -4.14 22.77 24.51
N LYS A 67 -5.47 22.71 24.29
CA LYS A 67 -6.20 21.44 24.25
C LYS A 67 -5.61 20.61 23.10
N TYR A 68 -5.38 19.31 23.27
CA TYR A 68 -4.99 18.48 22.11
C TYR A 68 -6.10 18.56 21.06
N CYS A 69 -5.72 18.91 19.84
CA CYS A 69 -6.65 19.02 18.73
C CYS A 69 -6.82 17.61 18.12
N PRO A 70 -8.04 17.07 18.01
CA PRO A 70 -8.25 15.72 17.48
C PRO A 70 -7.62 15.48 16.09
N PRO A 71 -7.65 16.43 15.14
CA PRO A 71 -6.90 16.33 13.89
C PRO A 71 -5.39 16.10 14.05
N GLU A 72 -4.74 16.70 15.04
CA GLU A 72 -3.29 16.52 15.26
C GLU A 72 -2.98 15.14 15.82
N LEU A 73 -3.81 14.66 16.75
CA LEU A 73 -3.69 13.30 17.28
C LEU A 73 -3.91 12.27 16.19
N LEU A 74 -4.90 12.48 15.31
CA LEU A 74 -5.17 11.60 14.17
C LEU A 74 -3.99 11.50 13.22
N VAL A 75 -3.30 12.61 12.92
CA VAL A 75 -2.09 12.56 12.09
C VAL A 75 -1.04 11.65 12.72
N TRP A 76 -0.72 11.82 14.01
CA TRP A 76 0.28 10.97 14.68
C TRP A 76 -0.17 9.50 14.78
N ILE A 77 -1.45 9.28 15.07
CA ILE A 77 -2.04 7.93 15.08
C ILE A 77 -1.86 7.25 13.73
N CYS A 78 -2.11 7.97 12.62
CA CYS A 78 -1.94 7.42 11.29
C CYS A 78 -0.47 7.17 10.95
N ASP A 79 0.42 8.12 11.28
CA ASP A 79 1.86 8.00 11.04
C ASP A 79 2.47 6.82 11.80
N CYS A 80 1.98 6.52 13.01
CA CYS A 80 2.44 5.41 13.84
C CYS A 80 1.64 4.12 13.65
N CYS A 81 0.58 4.12 12.82
CA CYS A 81 -0.34 2.99 12.67
C CYS A 81 -0.95 2.51 14.01
N ALA A 82 -1.26 3.44 14.92
CA ALA A 82 -1.73 3.17 16.29
C ALA A 82 -3.23 2.85 16.33
N VAL A 83 -3.60 1.59 16.06
CA VAL A 83 -4.99 1.17 15.86
C VAL A 83 -5.79 1.24 17.15
N ASP A 84 -5.21 0.84 18.29
CA ASP A 84 -5.92 0.82 19.57
C ASP A 84 -6.16 2.25 20.09
N CYS A 85 -5.18 3.13 19.93
CA CYS A 85 -5.33 4.57 20.19
C CYS A 85 -6.39 5.20 19.27
N ALA A 86 -6.40 4.85 17.98
CA ALA A 86 -7.43 5.29 17.04
C ALA A 86 -8.83 4.85 17.49
N ALA A 87 -8.97 3.58 17.88
CA ALA A 87 -10.24 3.03 18.33
C ALA A 87 -10.73 3.71 19.63
N ALA A 88 -9.83 4.00 20.57
CA ALA A 88 -10.18 4.76 21.78
C ALA A 88 -10.62 6.19 21.47
N LEU A 89 -9.98 6.84 20.50
CA LEU A 89 -10.35 8.18 20.05
C LEU A 89 -11.74 8.20 19.40
N LEU A 90 -12.02 7.25 18.49
CA LEU A 90 -13.29 7.19 17.73
C LEU A 90 -14.47 6.74 18.60
N ASN A 91 -14.25 5.81 19.53
CA ASN A 91 -15.29 5.34 20.44
C ASN A 91 -15.58 6.31 21.61
N GLY A 92 -14.97 7.51 21.61
CA GLY A 92 -15.20 8.54 22.62
C GLY A 92 -14.56 8.27 23.99
N LYS A 93 -13.71 7.25 24.13
CA LYS A 93 -13.02 6.93 25.41
C LYS A 93 -12.12 8.08 25.89
N THR A 94 -11.68 8.93 24.98
CA THR A 94 -10.85 10.10 25.28
C THR A 94 -11.68 11.35 25.65
N GLY A 95 -13.02 11.29 25.57
CA GLY A 95 -13.91 12.44 25.68
C GLY A 95 -13.84 13.41 24.49
N LEU A 96 -13.06 13.10 23.46
CA LEU A 96 -12.98 13.86 22.21
C LEU A 96 -13.91 13.27 21.15
N THR A 97 -14.43 14.15 20.28
CA THR A 97 -15.22 13.77 19.11
C THR A 97 -14.41 13.99 17.84
N VAL A 98 -14.50 13.06 16.89
CA VAL A 98 -13.76 13.09 15.64
C VAL A 98 -14.71 12.80 14.48
N ASP A 99 -14.62 13.62 13.43
CA ASP A 99 -15.26 13.34 12.14
C ASP A 99 -14.18 12.91 11.13
N LEU A 100 -14.29 11.68 10.63
CA LEU A 100 -13.37 11.11 9.64
C LEU A 100 -13.57 11.67 8.22
N ASN A 101 -14.65 12.42 7.99
CA ASN A 101 -14.99 13.04 6.72
C ASN A 101 -14.68 14.55 6.71
N VAL A 102 -13.79 15.00 7.59
CA VAL A 102 -13.22 16.35 7.57
C VAL A 102 -11.73 16.25 7.24
N PRO A 103 -11.22 17.05 6.28
CA PRO A 103 -9.81 17.05 5.95
C PRO A 103 -8.96 17.51 7.15
N LEU A 104 -7.83 16.85 7.37
CA LEU A 104 -6.81 17.27 8.31
C LEU A 104 -6.07 18.50 7.77
N LYS A 105 -5.15 19.08 8.53
CA LYS A 105 -4.48 20.36 8.20
C LYS A 105 -3.79 20.39 6.83
N SER A 106 -3.42 19.23 6.29
CA SER A 106 -2.84 19.05 4.96
C SER A 106 -3.86 19.13 3.82
N GLY A 107 -5.15 18.91 4.07
CA GLY A 107 -6.16 18.69 3.02
C GLY A 107 -6.42 17.22 2.72
N MET A 108 -5.64 16.31 3.34
CA MET A 108 -5.90 14.88 3.34
C MET A 108 -6.89 14.49 4.43
N PHE A 109 -7.80 13.58 4.12
CA PHE A 109 -8.71 12.96 5.09
C PHE A 109 -8.01 11.81 5.82
N PRO A 110 -8.44 11.43 7.03
CA PRO A 110 -7.86 10.30 7.77
C PRO A 110 -7.71 9.01 6.95
N LEU A 111 -8.69 8.68 6.11
CA LEU A 111 -8.61 7.48 5.26
C LEU A 111 -7.49 7.57 4.19
N HIS A 112 -7.14 8.77 3.72
CA HIS A 112 -5.96 8.95 2.85
C HIS A 112 -4.66 8.69 3.60
N TYR A 113 -4.59 9.04 4.88
CA TYR A 113 -3.41 8.75 5.71
C TYR A 113 -3.28 7.25 5.99
N ALA A 114 -4.38 6.55 6.28
CA ALA A 114 -4.37 5.09 6.40
C ALA A 114 -3.94 4.39 5.10
N ALA A 115 -4.35 4.92 3.95
CA ALA A 115 -3.89 4.45 2.65
C ALA A 115 -2.39 4.74 2.41
N LEU A 116 -1.91 5.92 2.81
CA LEU A 116 -0.50 6.30 2.70
C LEU A 116 0.41 5.40 3.54
N SER A 117 -0.03 5.00 4.73
CA SER A 117 0.72 4.09 5.61
C SER A 117 0.53 2.61 5.28
N LEU A 118 -0.33 2.27 4.31
CA LEU A 118 -0.68 0.90 3.95
C LEU A 118 -1.12 0.07 5.17
N SER A 119 -1.88 0.69 6.06
CA SER A 119 -2.35 0.09 7.32
C SER A 119 -3.75 -0.51 7.16
N PRO A 120 -3.89 -1.85 7.09
CA PRO A 120 -5.21 -2.46 6.95
C PRO A 120 -6.05 -2.28 8.23
N GLY A 121 -5.41 -2.26 9.40
CA GLY A 121 -6.07 -2.05 10.68
C GLY A 121 -6.75 -0.68 10.79
N LEU A 122 -6.01 0.39 10.47
CA LEU A 122 -6.60 1.75 10.44
C LEU A 122 -7.63 1.90 9.32
N THR A 123 -7.33 1.36 8.13
CA THR A 123 -8.25 1.41 6.99
C THR A 123 -9.59 0.77 7.33
N LYS A 124 -9.56 -0.45 7.88
CA LYS A 124 -10.75 -1.16 8.34
C LYS A 124 -11.50 -0.37 9.40
N LEU A 125 -10.82 0.05 10.46
CA LEU A 125 -11.42 0.80 11.56
C LEU A 125 -12.12 2.08 11.06
N PHE A 126 -11.46 2.84 10.19
CA PHE A 126 -12.01 4.09 9.66
C PHE A 126 -13.24 3.84 8.77
N LEU A 127 -13.19 2.84 7.89
CA LEU A 127 -14.33 2.46 7.05
C LEU A 127 -15.52 2.00 7.91
N GLU A 128 -15.29 1.13 8.89
CA GLU A 128 -16.32 0.67 9.84
C GLU A 128 -16.88 1.82 10.69
N SER A 129 -16.09 2.87 10.93
CA SER A 129 -16.48 4.08 11.63
C SER A 129 -17.10 5.16 10.71
N GLY A 130 -17.42 4.82 9.46
CA GLY A 130 -18.15 5.71 8.55
C GLY A 130 -17.29 6.67 7.71
N ALA A 131 -15.98 6.43 7.60
CA ALA A 131 -15.13 7.17 6.65
C ALA A 131 -15.54 6.85 5.20
N GLN A 132 -15.67 7.89 4.38
CA GLN A 132 -16.02 7.76 2.97
C GLN A 132 -14.80 7.36 2.13
N ALA A 133 -14.89 6.28 1.36
CA ALA A 133 -13.80 5.85 0.48
C ALA A 133 -13.65 6.67 -0.81
N ASN A 134 -14.69 7.42 -1.20
CA ASN A 134 -14.74 8.17 -2.47
C ASN A 134 -14.35 9.66 -2.33
N VAL A 135 -13.87 10.09 -1.15
CA VAL A 135 -13.37 11.45 -0.98
C VAL A 135 -12.10 11.64 -1.79
N ARG A 136 -11.94 12.80 -2.41
CA ARG A 136 -10.72 13.16 -3.11
C ARG A 136 -9.83 14.01 -2.22
N CYS A 137 -8.53 13.74 -2.29
CA CYS A 137 -7.54 14.51 -1.58
C CYS A 137 -7.55 15.98 -2.05
N ASN A 138 -7.65 16.90 -1.10
CA ASN A 138 -7.64 18.35 -1.35
C ASN A 138 -6.30 19.00 -1.03
N ASP A 139 -5.27 18.20 -0.73
CA ASP A 139 -3.92 18.70 -0.50
C ASP A 139 -3.29 19.12 -1.84
N VAL A 140 -3.22 20.42 -2.05
CA VAL A 140 -2.68 21.04 -3.28
C VAL A 140 -1.14 21.03 -3.28
N GLU A 141 -0.51 20.87 -2.11
CA GLU A 141 0.95 20.86 -1.96
C GLU A 141 1.54 19.45 -2.18
N LEU A 142 0.73 18.40 -2.03
CA LEU A 142 1.14 17.02 -2.29
C LEU A 142 0.82 16.55 -3.71
N VAL A 143 1.64 15.60 -4.17
CA VAL A 143 1.44 14.81 -5.41
C VAL A 143 0.14 13.99 -5.43
N PHE A 144 -0.65 14.01 -4.35
CA PHE A 144 -1.88 13.24 -4.21
C PHE A 144 -3.14 14.05 -4.48
N TYR A 145 -3.05 15.32 -4.87
CA TYR A 145 -4.21 16.14 -5.19
C TYR A 145 -5.18 15.43 -6.15
N GLY A 146 -6.46 15.40 -5.79
CA GLY A 146 -7.53 14.79 -6.58
C GLY A 146 -7.58 13.25 -6.54
N LEU A 147 -6.63 12.58 -5.91
CA LEU A 147 -6.61 11.13 -5.79
C LEU A 147 -7.57 10.63 -4.71
N LEU A 148 -8.16 9.46 -4.94
CA LEU A 148 -8.89 8.70 -3.92
C LEU A 148 -7.89 8.02 -2.95
N PRO A 149 -8.32 7.64 -1.73
CA PRO A 149 -7.53 6.79 -0.84
C PRO A 149 -6.97 5.55 -1.53
N LEU A 150 -7.78 4.86 -2.35
CA LEU A 150 -7.34 3.69 -3.13
C LEU A 150 -6.15 4.03 -4.06
N ASN A 151 -6.24 5.14 -4.80
CA ASN A 151 -5.16 5.55 -5.71
C ASN A 151 -3.88 5.89 -4.94
N ILE A 152 -3.98 6.51 -3.75
CA ILE A 152 -2.81 6.76 -2.91
C ILE A 152 -2.16 5.44 -2.48
N ALA A 153 -2.93 4.45 -2.01
CA ALA A 153 -2.39 3.15 -1.63
C ALA A 153 -1.64 2.48 -2.80
N LEU A 154 -2.20 2.54 -4.01
CA LEU A 154 -1.57 2.02 -5.23
C LEU A 154 -0.27 2.75 -5.59
N GLU A 155 -0.24 4.08 -5.46
CA GLU A 155 0.97 4.88 -5.70
C GLU A 155 2.07 4.61 -4.67
N VAL A 156 1.71 4.37 -3.42
CA VAL A 156 2.67 3.97 -2.38
C VAL A 156 3.19 2.58 -2.66
N LEU A 157 2.31 1.61 -2.97
CA LEU A 157 2.72 0.24 -3.30
C LEU A 157 3.72 0.21 -4.47
N HIS A 158 3.46 0.98 -5.52
CA HIS A 158 4.36 1.11 -6.67
C HIS A 158 5.77 1.57 -6.26
N LYS A 159 5.90 2.41 -5.23
CA LYS A 159 7.21 2.85 -4.70
C LYS A 159 7.88 1.78 -3.83
N VAL A 160 7.11 0.89 -3.21
CA VAL A 160 7.65 -0.23 -2.41
C VAL A 160 8.21 -1.32 -3.31
N ILE A 161 7.49 -1.64 -4.38
CA ILE A 161 7.86 -2.72 -5.29
C ILE A 161 8.80 -2.16 -6.36
N TRP A 162 10.10 -2.46 -6.21
CA TRP A 162 11.11 -2.16 -7.21
C TRP A 162 10.95 -3.06 -8.42
N TRP A 163 10.07 -2.66 -9.35
CA TRP A 163 9.83 -3.37 -10.60
C TRP A 163 9.99 -2.46 -11.83
N SER A 164 10.53 -2.99 -12.92
CA SER A 164 10.61 -2.30 -14.21
C SER A 164 10.12 -3.15 -15.38
N PRO A 165 9.65 -2.55 -16.50
CA PRO A 165 9.19 -3.28 -17.68
C PRO A 165 10.19 -4.24 -18.34
N GLU A 166 11.47 -4.11 -18.01
CA GLU A 166 12.53 -5.04 -18.44
C GLU A 166 12.55 -6.34 -17.64
N GLN A 167 11.92 -6.36 -16.46
CA GLN A 167 11.82 -7.53 -15.61
C GLN A 167 10.61 -8.39 -15.97
N SER A 168 10.65 -9.66 -15.56
CA SER A 168 9.56 -10.60 -15.80
C SER A 168 8.29 -10.19 -15.06
N ILE A 169 7.14 -10.28 -15.74
CA ILE A 169 5.83 -10.07 -15.13
C ILE A 169 5.55 -11.10 -14.03
N PHE A 170 6.06 -12.33 -14.18
CA PHE A 170 5.97 -13.35 -13.13
C PHE A 170 6.79 -12.99 -11.91
N GLY A 171 7.91 -12.25 -12.10
CA GLY A 171 8.69 -11.71 -10.99
C GLY A 171 7.90 -10.70 -10.16
N LEU A 172 7.11 -9.84 -10.82
CA LEU A 172 6.17 -8.94 -10.13
C LEU A 172 5.11 -9.72 -9.35
N VAL A 173 4.48 -10.72 -9.97
CA VAL A 173 3.48 -11.54 -9.30
C VAL A 173 4.07 -12.23 -8.07
N ILE A 174 5.25 -12.83 -8.19
CA ILE A 174 5.96 -13.46 -7.05
C ILE A 174 6.30 -12.44 -5.97
N ALA A 175 6.66 -11.20 -6.33
CA ALA A 175 6.91 -10.13 -5.38
C ALA A 175 5.65 -9.74 -4.61
N LEU A 176 4.48 -9.72 -5.26
CA LEU A 176 3.19 -9.48 -4.62
C LEU A 176 2.76 -10.62 -3.68
N CYS A 177 3.26 -11.84 -3.89
CA CYS A 177 2.99 -12.98 -3.02
C CYS A 177 3.84 -13.01 -1.73
N GLN A 178 4.76 -12.07 -1.54
CA GLN A 178 5.61 -12.07 -0.35
C GLN A 178 4.80 -11.72 0.90
N ASP A 179 5.22 -12.24 2.06
CA ASP A 179 4.51 -12.03 3.33
C ASP A 179 4.40 -10.53 3.69
N GLU A 180 5.40 -9.73 3.32
CA GLU A 180 5.41 -8.28 3.54
C GLU A 180 4.31 -7.56 2.75
N MET A 181 3.76 -8.17 1.70
CA MET A 181 2.70 -7.58 0.88
C MET A 181 1.31 -7.85 1.43
N LYS A 182 1.15 -8.66 2.48
CA LYS A 182 -0.16 -8.98 3.09
C LYS A 182 -0.90 -7.72 3.52
N ASP A 183 -0.25 -6.86 4.30
CA ASP A 183 -0.86 -5.63 4.83
C ASP A 183 -1.19 -4.60 3.73
N PRO A 184 -0.27 -4.31 2.78
CA PRO A 184 -0.57 -3.47 1.62
C PRO A 184 -1.74 -3.99 0.78
N LEU A 185 -1.75 -5.29 0.45
CA LEU A 185 -2.80 -5.88 -0.37
C LEU A 185 -4.14 -5.89 0.36
N GLU A 186 -4.16 -6.19 1.67
CA GLU A 186 -5.39 -6.11 2.45
C GLU A 186 -5.90 -4.66 2.54
N THR A 187 -5.01 -3.68 2.66
CA THR A 187 -5.40 -2.26 2.60
C THR A 187 -6.04 -1.90 1.27
N ILE A 188 -5.41 -2.28 0.15
CA ILE A 188 -5.94 -2.04 -1.21
C ILE A 188 -7.27 -2.75 -1.39
N LYS A 189 -7.41 -3.99 -0.88
CA LYS A 189 -8.66 -4.75 -0.93
C LYS A 189 -9.80 -4.05 -0.20
N LEU A 190 -9.56 -3.64 1.05
CA LEU A 190 -10.55 -2.93 1.88
C LEU A 190 -11.00 -1.63 1.20
N LEU A 191 -10.05 -0.85 0.66
CA LEU A 191 -10.36 0.37 -0.07
C LEU A 191 -11.11 0.08 -1.38
N GLY A 192 -10.69 -0.95 -2.12
CA GLY A 192 -11.31 -1.36 -3.38
C GLY A 192 -12.78 -1.71 -3.23
N ILE A 193 -13.12 -2.56 -2.24
CA ILE A 193 -14.49 -2.97 -1.97
C ILE A 193 -15.40 -1.79 -1.62
N ASN A 194 -14.85 -0.72 -1.02
CA ASN A 194 -15.60 0.46 -0.59
C ASN A 194 -15.58 1.60 -1.62
N THR A 195 -14.76 1.51 -2.67
CA THR A 195 -14.64 2.55 -3.71
C THR A 195 -15.66 2.31 -4.82
N THR A 196 -16.46 3.32 -5.15
CA THR A 196 -17.34 3.29 -6.32
C THR A 196 -16.50 3.53 -7.58
N GLY A 197 -16.67 2.71 -8.61
CA GLY A 197 -15.89 2.86 -9.86
C GLY A 197 -14.52 2.17 -9.83
N LEU A 198 -14.36 1.10 -9.03
CA LEU A 198 -13.12 0.31 -9.03
C LEU A 198 -12.73 -0.20 -10.42
N LEU A 199 -13.71 -0.53 -11.26
CA LEU A 199 -13.49 -0.92 -12.66
C LEU A 199 -12.82 0.21 -13.48
N ASP A 200 -13.22 1.45 -13.28
CA ASP A 200 -12.63 2.60 -13.96
C ASP A 200 -11.18 2.82 -13.53
N VAL A 201 -10.89 2.64 -12.23
CA VAL A 201 -9.53 2.67 -11.68
C VAL A 201 -8.66 1.58 -12.31
N THR A 202 -9.16 0.34 -12.36
CA THR A 202 -8.47 -0.79 -12.99
C THR A 202 -8.23 -0.53 -14.49
N TYR A 203 -9.24 -0.04 -15.21
CA TYR A 203 -9.13 0.29 -16.63
C TYR A 203 -8.08 1.37 -16.89
N HIS A 204 -8.07 2.43 -16.07
CA HIS A 204 -7.07 3.49 -16.13
C HIS A 204 -5.66 2.93 -15.97
N HIS A 205 -5.40 2.11 -14.95
CA HIS A 205 -4.07 1.52 -14.74
C HIS A 205 -3.65 0.57 -15.87
N ALA A 206 -4.59 -0.17 -16.46
CA ALA A 206 -4.30 -1.01 -17.63
C ALA A 206 -3.94 -0.19 -18.88
N LYS A 207 -4.69 0.87 -19.17
CA LYS A 207 -4.46 1.75 -20.32
C LYS A 207 -3.14 2.51 -20.21
N GLU A 208 -2.81 3.01 -19.02
CA GLU A 208 -1.56 3.73 -18.76
C GLU A 208 -0.35 2.78 -18.65
N GLY A 209 -0.57 1.48 -18.47
CA GLY A 209 0.50 0.50 -18.33
C GLY A 209 1.15 0.49 -16.95
N ASN A 210 0.39 0.89 -15.93
CA ASN A 210 0.80 0.92 -14.53
C ASN A 210 0.76 -0.52 -13.95
N LEU A 211 1.74 -1.33 -14.32
CA LEU A 211 1.72 -2.78 -14.11
C LEU A 211 1.70 -3.21 -12.65
N VAL A 212 2.38 -2.49 -11.75
CA VAL A 212 2.38 -2.82 -10.32
C VAL A 212 1.00 -2.60 -9.72
N GLN A 213 0.42 -1.42 -9.97
CA GLN A 213 -0.92 -1.05 -9.51
C GLN A 213 -1.97 -1.99 -10.10
N LEU A 214 -1.90 -2.27 -11.41
CA LEU A 214 -2.80 -3.20 -12.07
C LEU A 214 -2.69 -4.61 -11.48
N ALA A 215 -1.48 -5.12 -11.28
CA ALA A 215 -1.27 -6.45 -10.71
C ALA A 215 -1.84 -6.53 -9.29
N ALA A 216 -1.63 -5.52 -8.46
CA ALA A 216 -2.18 -5.48 -7.11
C ALA A 216 -3.71 -5.51 -7.10
N LEU A 217 -4.36 -4.72 -7.97
CA LEU A 217 -5.82 -4.72 -8.14
C LEU A 217 -6.35 -6.10 -8.55
N LEU A 218 -5.70 -6.73 -9.53
CA LEU A 218 -6.05 -8.09 -9.98
C LEU A 218 -5.79 -9.16 -8.91
N THR A 219 -4.80 -8.96 -8.04
CA THR A 219 -4.49 -9.86 -6.91
C THR A 219 -5.54 -9.79 -5.80
N VAL A 220 -6.01 -8.59 -5.43
CA VAL A 220 -6.96 -8.43 -4.32
C VAL A 220 -8.40 -8.75 -4.69
N GLU A 221 -8.73 -8.62 -5.97
CA GLU A 221 -10.04 -8.99 -6.50
C GLU A 221 -9.89 -9.77 -7.82
N PRO A 222 -9.41 -11.03 -7.77
CA PRO A 222 -9.47 -11.96 -8.90
C PRO A 222 -10.87 -12.09 -9.52
N PRO A 223 -11.99 -12.11 -8.75
CA PRO A 223 -13.33 -12.19 -9.31
C PRO A 223 -13.83 -10.88 -9.93
N MET A 224 -13.00 -9.82 -10.05
CA MET A 224 -13.30 -8.77 -11.03
C MET A 224 -13.49 -9.38 -12.42
N LEU A 225 -12.80 -10.48 -12.74
CA LEU A 225 -12.94 -11.21 -13.99
C LEU A 225 -14.26 -12.00 -14.12
N ASP A 226 -14.87 -12.45 -13.01
CA ASP A 226 -16.16 -13.15 -13.00
C ASP A 226 -17.35 -12.17 -13.06
N LYS A 227 -17.25 -10.96 -12.48
CA LYS A 227 -18.24 -9.88 -12.70
C LYS A 227 -18.25 -9.35 -14.15
N PHE A 228 -17.37 -9.86 -15.01
CA PHE A 228 -17.38 -9.65 -16.45
C PHE A 228 -17.94 -10.83 -17.25
N GLY A 229 -18.50 -11.85 -16.61
CA GLY A 229 -18.96 -13.06 -17.29
C GLY A 229 -19.91 -13.91 -16.46
N ASP A 230 -21.06 -13.37 -16.06
CA ASP A 230 -22.20 -14.22 -15.70
C ASP A 230 -23.12 -14.35 -16.92
N GLU A 231 -23.30 -15.59 -17.36
CA GLU A 231 -24.07 -15.96 -18.55
C GLU A 231 -25.56 -15.92 -18.24
N SER A 232 -26.30 -15.06 -18.94
CA SER A 232 -27.71 -15.29 -19.23
C SER A 232 -27.93 -15.14 -20.72
N GLU A 233 -28.47 -16.18 -21.35
CA GLU A 233 -28.94 -16.21 -22.73
C GLU A 233 -30.18 -15.31 -22.87
N ASP A 234 -30.00 -14.00 -22.90
CA ASP A 234 -30.79 -13.09 -23.73
C ASP A 234 -30.28 -11.66 -23.56
N ASP A 235 -30.29 -10.94 -24.68
CA ASP A 235 -30.14 -9.48 -24.79
C ASP A 235 -28.72 -8.87 -24.70
N CYS A 236 -28.44 -7.99 -25.66
CA CYS A 236 -27.15 -7.46 -26.03
C CYS A 236 -26.52 -6.50 -24.99
N SER A 237 -25.89 -7.03 -23.93
CA SER A 237 -25.09 -6.23 -22.99
C SER A 237 -23.86 -6.97 -22.38
N LEU A 238 -23.05 -7.66 -23.18
CA LEU A 238 -21.80 -8.32 -22.75
C LEU A 238 -20.57 -7.53 -23.23
N ASP A 239 -19.99 -6.64 -22.42
CA ASP A 239 -19.08 -5.64 -23.00
C ASP A 239 -18.04 -5.02 -22.05
N GLY A 240 -17.44 -5.77 -21.11
CA GLY A 240 -16.48 -5.22 -20.11
C GLY A 240 -15.04 -5.77 -20.19
N SER A 241 -14.81 -7.03 -19.79
CA SER A 241 -13.49 -7.68 -19.85
C SER A 241 -13.03 -7.89 -21.29
N MET A 242 -13.96 -8.29 -22.17
CA MET A 242 -13.73 -8.40 -23.60
C MET A 242 -13.35 -7.03 -24.18
N LYS A 243 -13.96 -5.92 -23.70
CA LYS A 243 -13.52 -4.56 -24.06
C LYS A 243 -12.13 -4.23 -23.58
N LEU A 244 -11.75 -4.55 -22.34
CA LEU A 244 -10.42 -4.19 -21.84
C LEU A 244 -9.34 -4.96 -22.63
N ARG A 245 -9.51 -6.27 -22.80
CA ARG A 245 -8.62 -7.11 -23.62
C ARG A 245 -8.53 -6.58 -25.05
N GLN A 246 -9.68 -6.33 -25.69
CA GLN A 246 -9.73 -5.80 -27.04
C GLN A 246 -9.08 -4.41 -27.14
N CYS A 247 -9.28 -3.56 -26.13
CA CYS A 247 -8.67 -2.23 -26.07
C CYS A 247 -7.14 -2.32 -26.02
N ILE A 248 -6.59 -3.19 -25.16
CA ILE A 248 -5.14 -3.39 -25.08
C ILE A 248 -4.61 -4.03 -26.38
N ALA A 249 -5.33 -4.98 -26.98
CA ALA A 249 -4.95 -5.58 -28.26
C ALA A 249 -4.91 -4.54 -29.39
N ASN A 250 -5.92 -3.67 -29.47
CA ASN A 250 -5.99 -2.58 -30.44
C ASN A 250 -4.86 -1.56 -30.24
N GLU A 251 -4.53 -1.22 -28.99
CA GLU A 251 -3.40 -0.33 -28.69
C GLU A 251 -2.07 -0.97 -29.13
N ILE A 252 -1.87 -2.27 -28.89
CA ILE A 252 -0.68 -3.00 -29.36
C ILE A 252 -0.59 -2.97 -30.89
N ALA A 253 -1.69 -3.25 -31.59
CA ALA A 253 -1.74 -3.24 -33.05
C ALA A 253 -1.41 -1.83 -33.61
N SER A 254 -2.02 -0.79 -33.04
CA SER A 254 -1.72 0.61 -33.38
C SER A 254 -0.24 0.96 -33.18
N LEU A 255 0.37 0.51 -32.08
CA LEU A 255 1.80 0.74 -31.83
C LEU A 255 2.72 -0.02 -32.80
N ILE A 256 2.31 -1.19 -33.29
CA ILE A 256 3.03 -1.92 -34.34
C ILE A 256 2.98 -1.13 -35.65
N ASP A 257 1.82 -0.60 -36.03
CA ASP A 257 1.67 0.21 -37.25
C ASP A 257 2.52 1.49 -37.19
N VAL A 258 2.51 2.17 -36.05
CA VAL A 258 3.34 3.37 -35.81
C VAL A 258 4.84 3.04 -35.89
N GLU A 259 5.27 1.91 -35.33
CA GLU A 259 6.67 1.49 -35.43
C GLU A 259 7.09 1.25 -36.89
N CYS A 260 6.25 0.58 -37.67
CA CYS A 260 6.46 0.34 -39.11
C CYS A 260 6.66 1.67 -39.87
N ILE A 261 5.82 2.68 -39.59
CA ILE A 261 5.92 4.01 -40.20
C ILE A 261 7.22 4.73 -39.79
N LEU A 262 7.57 4.68 -38.50
CA LEU A 262 8.72 5.41 -37.96
C LEU A 262 10.06 4.84 -38.42
N ARG A 263 10.17 3.52 -38.61
CA ARG A 263 11.39 2.88 -39.17
C ARG A 263 11.72 3.39 -40.58
N GLY A 264 10.71 3.73 -41.38
CA GLY A 264 10.90 4.34 -42.69
C GLY A 264 11.37 5.81 -42.66
N ARG A 265 11.27 6.50 -41.52
CA ARG A 265 11.51 7.96 -41.40
C ARG A 265 12.75 8.35 -40.57
N GLY A 266 13.51 7.37 -40.04
CA GLY A 266 14.81 7.61 -39.38
C GLY A 266 14.76 8.29 -37.99
N SER A 267 13.60 8.42 -37.34
CA SER A 267 13.51 9.06 -36.02
C SER A 267 13.81 8.10 -34.85
N SER A 268 15.09 7.96 -34.52
CA SER A 268 15.56 7.00 -33.49
C SER A 268 14.90 7.18 -32.10
N LYS A 269 14.59 8.42 -31.68
CA LYS A 269 13.98 8.68 -30.36
C LYS A 269 12.50 8.24 -30.31
N LEU A 270 11.72 8.57 -31.35
CA LEU A 270 10.31 8.19 -31.43
C LEU A 270 10.14 6.67 -31.53
N VAL A 271 11.02 6.01 -32.30
CA VAL A 271 11.05 4.54 -32.37
C VAL A 271 11.32 3.92 -31.00
N GLN A 272 12.25 4.47 -30.22
CA GLN A 272 12.52 3.99 -28.86
C GLN A 272 11.32 4.18 -27.92
N MET A 273 10.66 5.34 -27.94
CA MET A 273 9.46 5.58 -27.12
C MET A 273 8.31 4.65 -27.49
N CYS A 274 8.05 4.48 -28.79
CA CYS A 274 7.05 3.55 -29.30
C CYS A 274 7.33 2.12 -28.86
N ASN A 275 8.59 1.67 -28.99
CA ASN A 275 9.01 0.34 -28.55
C ASN A 275 8.85 0.13 -27.04
N LYS A 276 9.14 1.14 -26.22
CA LYS A 276 8.92 1.08 -24.77
C LYS A 276 7.44 0.91 -24.46
N LYS A 277 6.57 1.78 -25.01
CA LYS A 277 5.12 1.69 -24.78
C LYS A 277 4.55 0.35 -25.25
N LYS A 278 4.98 -0.13 -26.42
CA LYS A 278 4.57 -1.43 -26.96
C LYS A 278 4.92 -2.58 -26.01
N LYS A 279 6.16 -2.61 -25.49
CA LYS A 279 6.58 -3.62 -24.50
C LYS A 279 5.71 -3.59 -23.24
N VAL A 280 5.42 -2.40 -22.72
CA VAL A 280 4.54 -2.24 -21.55
C VAL A 280 3.15 -2.78 -21.83
N MET A 281 2.53 -2.43 -22.96
CA MET A 281 1.21 -2.94 -23.34
C MET A 281 1.19 -4.46 -23.54
N MET A 282 2.25 -5.04 -24.11
CA MET A 282 2.39 -6.50 -24.18
C MET A 282 2.46 -7.13 -22.78
N SER A 283 3.18 -6.52 -21.84
CA SER A 283 3.21 -6.98 -20.45
C SER A 283 1.85 -6.84 -19.76
N VAL A 284 1.07 -5.78 -20.06
CA VAL A 284 -0.32 -5.64 -19.58
C VAL A 284 -1.16 -6.80 -20.09
N MET A 285 -1.09 -7.11 -21.38
CA MET A 285 -1.81 -8.25 -21.97
C MET A 285 -1.41 -9.57 -21.31
N LEU A 286 -0.11 -9.82 -21.09
CA LEU A 286 0.37 -11.02 -20.41
C LEU A 286 -0.14 -11.13 -18.98
N LEU A 287 -0.17 -10.02 -18.23
CA LEU A 287 -0.70 -9.98 -16.88
C LEU A 287 -2.21 -10.31 -16.88
N LEU A 288 -2.99 -9.70 -17.78
CA LEU A 288 -4.42 -9.99 -17.93
C LEU A 288 -4.67 -11.45 -18.32
N GLU A 289 -3.84 -12.04 -19.18
CA GLU A 289 -3.92 -13.45 -19.55
C GLU A 289 -3.57 -14.38 -18.38
N PHE A 290 -2.55 -14.03 -17.59
CA PHE A 290 -2.17 -14.79 -16.40
C PHE A 290 -3.33 -14.86 -15.40
N PHE A 291 -3.93 -13.71 -15.09
CA PHE A 291 -5.03 -13.65 -14.13
C PHE A 291 -6.31 -14.33 -14.66
N TRP A 292 -6.61 -14.15 -15.94
CA TRP A 292 -7.77 -14.78 -16.57
C TRP A 292 -7.67 -16.29 -16.66
N ARG A 293 -6.53 -16.82 -17.10
CA ARG A 293 -6.34 -18.28 -17.20
C ARG A 293 -6.19 -18.94 -15.84
N GLY A 294 -5.62 -18.21 -14.88
CA GLY A 294 -5.45 -18.70 -13.52
C GLY A 294 -6.77 -18.79 -12.76
N GLY A 295 -7.71 -17.85 -12.99
CA GLY A 295 -9.05 -17.87 -12.42
C GLY A 295 -9.07 -18.18 -10.91
N CYS A 296 -9.93 -19.11 -10.50
CA CYS A 296 -10.05 -19.53 -9.11
C CYS A 296 -8.79 -20.22 -8.54
N HIS A 297 -7.93 -20.78 -9.39
CA HIS A 297 -6.69 -21.45 -8.98
C HIS A 297 -5.60 -20.48 -8.51
N LEU A 298 -5.73 -19.18 -8.82
CA LEU A 298 -4.76 -18.16 -8.37
C LEU A 298 -4.74 -18.02 -6.86
N THR A 299 -5.90 -18.18 -6.21
CA THR A 299 -5.99 -18.14 -4.74
C THR A 299 -5.08 -19.19 -4.12
N GLU A 300 -5.10 -20.42 -4.67
CA GLU A 300 -4.25 -21.51 -4.19
C GLU A 300 -2.78 -21.31 -4.58
N PHE A 301 -2.52 -20.83 -5.79
CA PHE A 301 -1.16 -20.45 -6.22
C PHE A 301 -0.54 -19.41 -5.28
N PHE A 302 -1.26 -18.35 -4.93
CA PHE A 302 -0.79 -17.31 -4.00
C PHE A 302 -0.56 -17.84 -2.58
N ARG A 303 -1.41 -18.76 -2.11
CA ARG A 303 -1.17 -19.47 -0.84
C ARG A 303 0.12 -20.28 -0.89
N LEU A 304 0.32 -21.10 -1.93
CA LEU A 304 1.50 -21.94 -2.06
C LEU A 304 2.80 -21.13 -2.19
N CYS A 305 2.79 -20.02 -2.93
CA CYS A 305 3.93 -19.11 -3.01
C CYS A 305 4.32 -18.57 -1.62
N SER A 306 3.35 -18.22 -0.78
CA SER A 306 3.60 -17.78 0.59
C SER A 306 4.29 -18.89 1.40
N TYR A 307 3.81 -20.13 1.31
CA TYR A 307 4.39 -21.28 2.02
C TYR A 307 5.79 -21.67 1.56
N GLN A 308 6.05 -21.73 0.25
CA GLN A 308 7.36 -22.13 -0.29
C GLN A 308 8.44 -21.09 0.04
N MET A 309 8.10 -19.80 0.05
CA MET A 309 9.02 -18.74 0.43
C MET A 309 9.35 -18.76 1.93
N ILE A 310 8.40 -19.14 2.79
CA ILE A 310 8.66 -19.40 4.21
C ILE A 310 9.66 -20.56 4.38
N GLN A 311 9.50 -21.65 3.63
CA GLN A 311 10.41 -22.81 3.69
C GLN A 311 11.84 -22.45 3.25
N ILE A 312 11.98 -21.69 2.15
CA ILE A 312 13.28 -21.21 1.67
C ILE A 312 13.93 -20.25 2.68
N SER A 313 13.14 -19.40 3.32
CA SER A 313 13.61 -18.47 4.35
C SER A 313 14.11 -19.20 5.60
N ILE A 314 13.38 -20.21 6.07
CA ILE A 314 13.78 -21.08 7.19
C ILE A 314 15.10 -21.82 6.85
N GLN A 315 15.19 -22.40 5.65
CA GLN A 315 16.42 -23.07 5.21
C GLN A 315 17.63 -22.12 5.13
N ARG A 316 17.43 -20.86 4.71
CA ARG A 316 18.50 -19.84 4.71
C ARG A 316 18.93 -19.43 6.11
N VAL A 317 18.02 -19.35 7.07
CA VAL A 317 18.35 -19.06 8.48
C VAL A 317 19.14 -20.22 9.08
N ASP A 318 18.74 -21.48 8.82
CA ASP A 318 19.46 -22.67 9.28
C ASP A 318 20.86 -22.80 8.68
N LEU A 319 21.03 -22.47 7.39
CA LEU A 319 22.34 -22.43 6.74
C LEU A 319 23.24 -21.34 7.34
N ASN A 320 22.71 -20.15 7.60
CA ASN A 320 23.47 -19.06 8.20
C ASN A 320 23.87 -19.34 9.66
N GLN A 321 23.00 -20.02 10.43
CA GLN A 321 23.34 -20.48 11.78
C GLN A 321 24.44 -21.55 11.75
N LYS A 322 24.38 -22.52 10.82
CA LYS A 322 25.44 -23.52 10.63
C LYS A 322 26.78 -22.90 10.22
N THR A 323 26.79 -21.90 9.34
CA THR A 323 28.04 -21.18 8.99
C THR A 323 28.60 -20.37 10.16
N SER A 324 27.74 -19.78 11.00
CA SER A 324 28.17 -19.04 12.20
C SER A 324 28.71 -19.95 13.31
N ALA A 325 28.19 -21.18 13.41
CA ALA A 325 28.69 -22.21 14.32
C ALA A 325 30.06 -22.71 13.85
N CYS A 326 30.25 -22.92 12.54
CA CYS A 326 31.51 -23.33 11.94
C CYS A 326 32.63 -22.27 12.13
N HIS A 327 32.31 -20.97 12.03
CA HIS A 327 33.26 -19.90 12.34
C HIS A 327 33.66 -19.83 13.83
N ARG A 328 32.77 -20.22 14.76
CA ARG A 328 33.11 -20.27 16.20
C ARG A 328 33.98 -21.47 16.56
N THR A 329 33.83 -22.60 15.88
CA THR A 329 34.71 -23.77 16.08
C THR A 329 36.10 -23.55 15.50
N CYS A 330 36.25 -22.87 14.36
CA CYS A 330 37.57 -22.58 13.79
C CYS A 330 38.41 -21.59 14.62
N ASN A 331 37.78 -20.65 15.34
CA ASN A 331 38.51 -19.70 16.20
C ASN A 331 38.98 -20.30 17.54
N HIS A 332 38.54 -21.51 17.90
CA HIS A 332 39.00 -22.19 19.11
C HIS A 332 40.16 -23.17 18.88
N THR A 333 40.62 -23.35 17.64
CA THR A 333 41.72 -24.28 17.31
C THR A 333 43.05 -23.57 17.02
N VAL A 334 43.16 -22.25 17.20
CA VAL A 334 44.39 -21.47 16.94
C VAL A 334 44.99 -20.86 18.24
N LEU A 335 44.62 -21.37 19.41
CA LEU A 335 45.16 -20.92 20.71
C LEU A 335 45.67 -22.05 21.62
N LEU A 336 46.24 -23.10 21.03
CA LEU A 336 47.10 -24.07 21.72
C LEU A 336 48.38 -24.28 20.89
#